data_AF-A0A7C1TUE7-F1
#
_entry.id   AF-A0A7C1TUE7-F1
#
_cell.length_a   1.000
_cell.length_b   1.000
_cell.length_c   1.000
_cell.angle_alpha   90.00
_cell.angle_beta   90.00
_cell.angle_gamma   90.00
#
_symmetry.space_group_name_H-M   'P 1'
#
loop_
_entity.id
_entity.type
_entity.pdbx_description
1 polymer ?
#
loop_
_entity_poly.entity_id
_entity_poly.type
_entity_poly.pdbx_seq_one_letter_code
_entity_poly.pdbx_strand_id
1 'polypeptide(L)'
;VDAINLLNIYPESIPVWLDGWVPVNSGYFVGNLGPGRMDFRYFAFGNLLAVLFGLATDEQSQQIMNLYEERWDDLVGATPVIICYPATSREKWAYTTGSDPKNLPWSYHNGGHWPCLLWAFVGAAIRTGRHSLAKRTLDMAIEKFPRDNWPEYYDGCKGTLIGRRANLKQTWSASALIVAYRLLEDPDSLPIFESINF
;
A
#
# COMPACT_ATOMS: atom_id res chain seq x y z
N VAL A 1 25.37 11.90 -20.50
CA VAL A 1 25.82 10.50 -20.54
C VAL A 1 24.66 9.71 -21.12
N ASP A 2 24.77 9.23 -22.37
CA ASP A 2 23.72 8.46 -23.04
C ASP A 2 23.80 6.98 -22.63
N ALA A 3 23.60 6.71 -21.35
CA ALA A 3 23.49 5.35 -20.83
C ALA A 3 22.02 5.03 -20.55
N ILE A 4 21.48 4.00 -21.21
CA ILE A 4 20.10 3.54 -21.00
C ILE A 4 19.93 2.94 -19.60
N ASN A 5 20.91 2.13 -19.15
CA ASN A 5 20.93 1.52 -17.82
C ASN A 5 21.81 2.34 -16.86
N LEU A 6 21.34 3.53 -16.48
CA LEU A 6 22.10 4.51 -15.67
C LEU A 6 22.65 3.95 -14.35
N LEU A 7 21.93 3.02 -13.73
CA LEU A 7 22.27 2.46 -12.42
C LEU A 7 22.81 1.04 -12.50
N ASN A 8 23.13 0.55 -13.71
CA ASN A 8 23.70 -0.77 -13.93
C ASN A 8 22.91 -1.90 -13.24
N ILE A 9 21.58 -1.89 -13.42
CA ILE A 9 20.69 -2.93 -12.91
C ILE A 9 20.87 -4.19 -13.75
N TYR A 10 21.14 -5.30 -13.09
CA TYR A 10 21.29 -6.61 -13.71
C TYR A 10 19.91 -7.25 -13.92
N PRO A 11 19.52 -7.63 -15.15
CA PRO A 11 18.22 -8.26 -15.42
C PRO A 11 17.95 -9.51 -14.58
N GLU A 12 18.98 -10.27 -14.22
CA GLU A 12 18.92 -11.47 -13.40
C GLU A 12 18.47 -11.19 -11.95
N SER A 13 18.51 -9.92 -11.52
CA SER A 13 18.02 -9.48 -10.20
C SER A 13 16.51 -9.20 -10.17
N ILE A 14 15.84 -9.17 -11.34
CA ILE A 14 14.39 -9.00 -11.41
C ILE A 14 13.73 -10.24 -10.82
N PRO A 15 12.85 -10.09 -9.81
CA PRO A 15 12.29 -11.24 -9.13
C PRO A 15 11.19 -11.91 -9.94
N VAL A 16 11.16 -13.25 -9.92
CA VAL A 16 10.20 -14.09 -10.67
C VAL A 16 8.74 -13.74 -10.35
N TRP A 17 8.42 -13.33 -9.13
CA TRP A 17 7.05 -12.99 -8.75
C TRP A 17 6.48 -11.80 -9.51
N LEU A 18 7.33 -10.94 -10.09
CA LEU A 18 6.88 -9.75 -10.82
C LEU A 18 6.20 -10.14 -12.16
N ASP A 19 6.64 -11.25 -12.75
CA ASP A 19 6.06 -11.78 -13.98
C ASP A 19 4.59 -12.19 -13.75
N GLY A 20 3.69 -11.61 -14.55
CA GLY A 20 2.25 -11.75 -14.41
C GLY A 20 1.63 -11.05 -13.19
N TRP A 21 2.41 -10.53 -12.24
CA TRP A 21 1.84 -9.82 -11.09
C TRP A 21 1.44 -8.38 -11.42
N VAL A 22 2.12 -7.71 -12.35
CA VAL A 22 1.70 -6.39 -12.85
C VAL A 22 0.82 -6.57 -14.09
N PRO A 23 -0.51 -6.31 -14.00
CA PRO A 23 -1.41 -6.42 -15.14
C PRO A 23 -1.13 -5.39 -16.23
N VAL A 24 -1.72 -5.61 -17.41
CA VAL A 24 -1.76 -4.61 -18.47
C VAL A 24 -2.50 -3.36 -17.95
N ASN A 25 -2.02 -2.16 -18.34
CA ASN A 25 -2.56 -0.86 -17.88
C ASN A 25 -2.48 -0.63 -16.36
N SER A 26 -1.60 -1.36 -15.66
CA SER A 26 -1.31 -1.17 -14.25
C SER A 26 0.17 -0.87 -14.04
N GLY A 27 0.50 -0.26 -12.91
CA GLY A 27 1.87 0.20 -12.63
C GLY A 27 2.00 0.78 -11.23
N TYR A 28 3.23 0.92 -10.77
CA TYR A 28 3.55 1.52 -9.47
C TYR A 28 5.00 2.01 -9.46
N PHE A 29 5.33 2.90 -8.53
CA PHE A 29 6.71 3.29 -8.24
C PHE A 29 7.41 2.19 -7.44
N VAL A 30 8.56 1.74 -7.93
CA VAL A 30 9.42 0.77 -7.24
C VAL A 30 9.82 1.28 -5.85
N GLY A 31 9.98 0.37 -4.90
CA GLY A 31 10.21 0.71 -3.50
C GLY A 31 11.56 1.37 -3.22
N ASN A 32 12.58 1.10 -4.03
CA ASN A 32 13.89 1.72 -3.90
C ASN A 32 14.71 1.59 -5.19
N LEU A 33 15.64 2.52 -5.40
CA LEU A 33 16.51 2.55 -6.57
C LEU A 33 17.88 3.13 -6.19
N GLY A 34 18.96 2.45 -6.57
CA GLY A 34 20.34 2.86 -6.34
C GLY A 34 21.35 2.10 -7.21
N PRO A 35 22.67 2.36 -7.07
CA PRO A 35 23.70 1.71 -7.87
C PRO A 35 23.64 0.17 -7.74
N GLY A 36 23.38 -0.52 -8.85
CA GLY A 36 23.26 -1.97 -8.91
C GLY A 36 22.06 -2.55 -8.14
N ARG A 37 21.10 -1.72 -7.70
CA ARG A 37 20.00 -2.15 -6.83
C ARG A 37 18.67 -1.52 -7.24
N MET A 38 17.66 -2.36 -7.44
CA MET A 38 16.26 -1.96 -7.55
C MET A 38 15.43 -2.85 -6.63
N ASP A 39 14.70 -2.24 -5.70
CA ASP A 39 13.74 -2.96 -4.85
C ASP A 39 12.37 -2.92 -5.51
N PHE A 40 12.02 -4.01 -6.18
CA PHE A 40 10.76 -4.17 -6.90
C PHE A 40 9.55 -4.34 -5.97
N ARG A 41 9.68 -4.34 -4.64
CA ARG A 41 8.49 -4.45 -3.79
C ARG A 41 7.58 -3.23 -3.98
N TYR A 42 6.28 -3.50 -4.00
CA TYR A 42 5.27 -2.48 -3.87
C TYR A 42 5.26 -1.94 -2.44
N PHE A 43 5.20 -0.62 -2.27
CA PHE A 43 5.00 0.03 -0.97
C PHE A 43 3.77 0.94 -1.07
N ALA A 44 2.75 0.63 -0.27
CA ALA A 44 1.45 1.28 -0.39
C ALA A 44 1.54 2.78 -0.11
N PHE A 45 2.15 3.17 1.02
CA PHE A 45 2.09 4.56 1.43
C PHE A 45 2.81 5.50 0.45
N GLY A 46 3.98 5.09 -0.07
CA GLY A 46 4.70 5.88 -1.08
C GLY A 46 3.90 6.08 -2.37
N ASN A 47 3.27 5.02 -2.88
CA ASN A 47 2.44 5.12 -4.09
C ASN A 47 1.17 5.95 -3.85
N LEU A 48 0.48 5.73 -2.74
CA LEU A 48 -0.73 6.47 -2.39
C LEU A 48 -0.45 7.95 -2.15
N LEU A 49 0.66 8.29 -1.51
CA LEU A 49 1.08 9.69 -1.33
C LEU A 49 1.53 10.32 -2.65
N ALA A 50 2.19 9.58 -3.52
CA ALA A 50 2.58 10.07 -4.84
C ALA A 50 1.36 10.43 -5.70
N VAL A 51 0.29 9.63 -5.61
CA VAL A 51 -1.01 9.98 -6.19
C VAL A 51 -1.57 11.21 -5.48
N LEU A 52 -1.72 11.18 -4.16
CA LEU A 52 -2.39 12.23 -3.39
C LEU A 52 -1.79 13.63 -3.53
N PHE A 53 -0.48 13.73 -3.69
CA PHE A 53 0.26 15.00 -3.74
C PHE A 53 0.76 15.37 -5.14
N GLY A 54 0.35 14.63 -6.17
CA GLY A 54 0.59 15.01 -7.57
C GLY A 54 1.98 14.72 -8.10
N LEU A 55 2.76 13.90 -7.39
CA LEU A 55 4.03 13.38 -7.91
C LEU A 55 3.79 12.40 -9.06
N ALA A 56 2.74 11.58 -8.96
CA ALA A 56 2.29 10.73 -10.04
C ALA A 56 1.56 11.58 -11.09
N THR A 57 1.89 11.36 -12.36
CA THR A 57 1.06 11.83 -13.47
C THR A 57 -0.35 11.24 -13.39
N ASP A 58 -1.32 11.82 -14.09
CA ASP A 58 -2.69 11.28 -14.13
C ASP A 58 -2.72 9.84 -14.64
N GLU A 59 -1.93 9.52 -15.66
CA GLU A 59 -1.80 8.16 -16.20
C GLU A 59 -1.24 7.20 -15.14
N GLN A 60 -0.12 7.55 -14.49
CA GLN A 60 0.47 6.74 -13.42
C GLN A 60 -0.49 6.56 -12.24
N SER A 61 -1.25 7.61 -11.90
CA SER A 61 -2.24 7.56 -10.84
C SER A 61 -3.34 6.56 -11.16
N GLN A 62 -3.87 6.57 -12.39
CA GLN A 62 -4.85 5.57 -12.84
C GLN A 62 -4.25 4.16 -12.86
N GLN A 63 -3.00 4.00 -13.30
CA GLN A 63 -2.30 2.71 -13.31
C GLN A 63 -2.10 2.13 -11.90
N ILE A 64 -1.82 2.97 -10.89
CA ILE A 64 -1.74 2.56 -9.48
C ILE A 64 -3.12 2.12 -8.97
N MET A 65 -4.19 2.83 -9.31
CA MET A 65 -5.54 2.44 -8.89
C MET A 65 -6.03 1.16 -9.60
N ASN A 66 -5.69 0.98 -10.88
CA ASN A 66 -5.95 -0.28 -11.60
C ASN A 66 -5.24 -1.46 -10.94
N LEU A 67 -3.99 -1.27 -10.48
CA LEU A 67 -3.27 -2.32 -9.77
C LEU A 67 -4.01 -2.77 -8.50
N TYR A 68 -4.64 -1.84 -7.76
CA TYR A 68 -5.46 -2.19 -6.60
C TYR A 68 -6.73 -2.96 -6.97
N GLU A 69 -7.39 -2.64 -8.09
CA GLU A 69 -8.56 -3.39 -8.56
C GLU A 69 -8.18 -4.81 -9.00
N GLU A 70 -7.12 -4.94 -9.79
CA GLU A 70 -6.63 -6.20 -10.37
C GLU A 70 -5.89 -7.11 -9.37
N ARG A 71 -5.29 -6.53 -8.34
CA ARG A 71 -4.56 -7.23 -7.25
C ARG A 71 -5.21 -6.98 -5.90
N TRP A 72 -6.53 -6.81 -5.89
CA TRP A 72 -7.32 -6.55 -4.68
C TRP A 72 -7.00 -7.52 -3.55
N ASP A 73 -6.98 -8.82 -3.84
CA ASP A 73 -6.73 -9.84 -2.83
C ASP A 73 -5.33 -9.76 -2.22
N ASP A 74 -4.35 -9.21 -2.93
CA ASP A 74 -2.96 -9.11 -2.47
C ASP A 74 -2.68 -7.78 -1.77
N LEU A 75 -3.28 -6.69 -2.25
CA LEU A 75 -3.00 -5.34 -1.77
C LEU A 75 -4.00 -4.84 -0.72
N VAL A 76 -5.22 -5.39 -0.73
CA VAL A 76 -6.29 -5.09 0.24
C VAL A 76 -6.65 -6.35 1.04
N GLY A 77 -6.92 -7.47 0.37
CA GLY A 77 -7.32 -8.72 1.01
C GLY A 77 -8.58 -8.56 1.86
N ALA A 78 -8.57 -9.12 3.08
CA ALA A 78 -9.63 -8.98 4.06
C ALA A 78 -9.51 -7.73 4.94
N THR A 79 -8.36 -7.02 4.88
CA THR A 79 -8.11 -5.83 5.71
C THR A 79 -7.32 -4.77 4.94
N PRO A 80 -7.89 -3.61 4.60
CA PRO A 80 -7.12 -2.53 4.00
C PRO A 80 -6.11 -1.93 4.99
N VAL A 81 -4.88 -1.57 4.61
CA VAL A 81 -4.17 -1.81 3.33
C VAL A 81 -2.82 -2.46 3.64
N ILE A 82 -2.32 -3.35 2.78
CA ILE A 82 -0.99 -3.94 2.99
C ILE A 82 0.10 -2.85 2.98
N ILE A 83 1.09 -2.93 3.87
CA ILE A 83 2.19 -1.95 3.90
C ILE A 83 3.14 -2.11 2.72
N CYS A 84 3.45 -3.36 2.36
CA CYS A 84 4.28 -3.69 1.21
C CYS A 84 3.97 -5.08 0.67
N TYR A 85 4.22 -5.31 -0.62
CA TYR A 85 4.06 -6.61 -1.26
C TYR A 85 5.24 -6.96 -2.19
N PRO A 86 5.67 -8.23 -2.26
CA PRO A 86 5.32 -9.32 -1.34
C PRO A 86 6.14 -9.23 -0.04
N ALA A 87 5.75 -10.04 0.96
CA ALA A 87 6.59 -10.26 2.13
C ALA A 87 7.90 -10.96 1.74
N THR A 88 8.99 -10.56 2.41
CA THR A 88 10.27 -11.24 2.33
C THR A 88 10.24 -12.50 3.20
N SER A 89 10.77 -13.62 2.71
CA SER A 89 10.74 -14.91 3.42
C SER A 89 12.07 -15.68 3.35
N ARG A 90 12.19 -16.73 4.18
CA ARG A 90 13.34 -17.66 4.24
C ARG A 90 14.67 -16.92 4.39
N GLU A 91 15.69 -17.32 3.63
CA GLU A 91 17.03 -16.73 3.63
C GLU A 91 17.00 -15.23 3.38
N LYS A 92 16.19 -14.77 2.41
CA LYS A 92 16.07 -13.33 2.14
C LYS A 92 15.57 -12.57 3.36
N TRP A 93 14.65 -13.15 4.15
CA TRP A 93 14.19 -12.53 5.39
C TRP A 93 15.33 -12.46 6.41
N ALA A 94 16.04 -13.58 6.64
CA ALA A 94 17.14 -13.64 7.59
C ALA A 94 18.21 -12.58 7.29
N TYR A 95 18.63 -12.44 6.02
CA TYR A 95 19.66 -11.48 5.63
C TYR A 95 19.16 -10.03 5.57
N THR A 96 17.92 -9.78 5.13
CA THR A 96 17.41 -8.41 4.96
C THR A 96 16.99 -7.79 6.29
N THR A 97 16.45 -8.60 7.22
CA THR A 97 15.91 -8.10 8.50
C THR A 97 16.85 -8.37 9.68
N GLY A 98 17.91 -9.17 9.50
CA GLY A 98 18.72 -9.66 10.62
C GLY A 98 17.97 -10.69 11.47
N SER A 99 17.10 -11.49 10.85
CA SER A 99 16.21 -12.44 11.53
C SER A 99 15.27 -11.80 12.57
N ASP A 100 14.76 -10.60 12.29
CA ASP A 100 13.89 -9.85 13.21
C ASP A 100 12.56 -10.62 13.46
N PRO A 101 12.31 -11.11 14.69
CA PRO A 101 11.14 -11.93 15.00
C PRO A 101 9.82 -11.16 14.99
N LYS A 102 9.83 -9.82 14.98
CA LYS A 102 8.62 -9.00 14.83
C LYS A 102 8.20 -8.89 13.35
N ASN A 103 9.16 -8.98 12.43
CA ASN A 103 8.96 -8.81 10.99
C ASN A 103 8.97 -10.16 10.25
N LEU A 104 8.32 -11.18 10.81
CA LEU A 104 8.09 -12.45 10.12
C LEU A 104 7.31 -12.23 8.82
N PRO A 105 7.37 -13.17 7.85
CA PRO A 105 6.63 -13.04 6.60
C PRO A 105 5.14 -12.81 6.85
N TRP A 106 4.58 -11.79 6.20
CA TRP A 106 3.20 -11.33 6.35
C TRP A 106 2.86 -10.84 7.75
N SER A 107 3.84 -10.21 8.40
CA SER A 107 3.65 -9.60 9.72
C SER A 107 4.32 -8.25 9.83
N TYR A 108 3.67 -7.35 10.57
CA TYR A 108 4.17 -6.02 10.89
C TYR A 108 4.65 -5.27 9.63
N HIS A 109 5.90 -4.82 9.55
CA HIS A 109 6.40 -4.11 8.36
C HIS A 109 6.69 -5.04 7.17
N ASN A 110 6.76 -6.35 7.38
CA ASN A 110 7.06 -7.33 6.33
C ASN A 110 5.78 -7.90 5.71
N GLY A 111 4.96 -7.02 5.12
CA GLY A 111 3.71 -7.38 4.46
C GLY A 111 2.52 -7.56 5.41
N GLY A 112 2.51 -6.89 6.56
CA GLY A 112 1.30 -6.75 7.37
C GLY A 112 0.32 -5.76 6.74
N HIS A 113 -0.94 -5.81 7.18
CA HIS A 113 -1.99 -4.87 6.78
C HIS A 113 -2.20 -3.81 7.86
N TRP A 114 -2.20 -2.54 7.47
CA TRP A 114 -2.13 -1.42 8.39
C TRP A 114 -3.35 -0.51 8.24
N PRO A 115 -4.26 -0.49 9.24
CA PRO A 115 -5.41 0.41 9.26
C PRO A 115 -5.06 1.89 9.08
N CYS A 116 -3.89 2.32 9.56
CA CYS A 116 -3.46 3.72 9.46
C CYS A 116 -3.26 4.20 8.02
N LEU A 117 -3.14 3.30 7.03
CA LEU A 117 -2.99 3.64 5.61
C LEU A 117 -4.34 3.94 4.92
N LEU A 118 -5.46 3.66 5.59
CA LEU A 118 -6.79 3.77 5.00
C LEU A 118 -7.11 5.18 4.47
N TRP A 119 -6.76 6.23 5.21
CA TRP A 119 -7.04 7.61 4.79
C TRP A 119 -6.32 7.96 3.49
N ALA A 120 -5.08 7.49 3.32
CA ALA A 120 -4.30 7.74 2.13
C ALA A 120 -4.88 7.00 0.92
N PHE A 121 -5.36 5.77 1.13
CA PHE A 121 -6.06 5.01 0.10
C PHE A 121 -7.34 5.71 -0.35
N VAL A 122 -8.19 6.09 0.60
CA VAL A 122 -9.47 6.74 0.30
C VAL A 122 -9.24 8.08 -0.38
N GLY A 123 -8.30 8.89 0.10
CA GLY A 123 -7.94 10.15 -0.56
C GLY A 123 -7.41 9.96 -1.98
N ALA A 124 -6.50 9.01 -2.21
CA ALA A 124 -5.99 8.70 -3.55
C ALA A 124 -7.10 8.23 -4.51
N ALA A 125 -8.03 7.42 -4.00
CA ALA A 125 -9.18 6.95 -4.76
C ALA A 125 -10.14 8.11 -5.10
N ILE A 126 -10.40 9.04 -4.18
CA ILE A 126 -11.21 10.24 -4.47
C ILE A 126 -10.53 11.11 -5.51
N ARG A 127 -9.23 11.41 -5.33
CA ARG A 127 -8.45 12.23 -6.27
C ARG A 127 -8.48 11.68 -7.71
N THR A 128 -8.53 10.37 -7.86
CA THR A 128 -8.54 9.69 -9.16
C THR A 128 -9.95 9.39 -9.69
N GLY A 129 -11.00 9.88 -9.04
CA GLY A 129 -12.40 9.64 -9.40
C GLY A 129 -12.90 8.22 -9.12
N ARG A 130 -12.14 7.41 -8.38
CA ARG A 130 -12.44 6.00 -8.02
C ARG A 130 -13.29 5.90 -6.76
N HIS A 131 -14.40 6.63 -6.71
CA HIS A 131 -15.28 6.72 -5.52
C HIS A 131 -15.86 5.38 -5.07
N SER A 132 -16.18 4.48 -6.01
CA SER A 132 -16.68 3.13 -5.68
C SER A 132 -15.63 2.31 -4.92
N LEU A 133 -14.37 2.43 -5.31
CA LEU A 133 -13.25 1.77 -4.67
C LEU A 133 -12.99 2.35 -3.27
N ALA A 134 -13.03 3.68 -3.14
CA ALA A 134 -12.95 4.37 -1.86
C ALA A 134 -14.04 3.88 -0.89
N LYS A 135 -15.29 3.84 -1.36
CA LYS A 135 -16.43 3.39 -0.59
C LYS A 135 -16.31 1.93 -0.16
N ARG A 136 -15.98 1.02 -1.09
CA ARG A 136 -15.79 -0.41 -0.80
C ARG A 136 -14.76 -0.62 0.31
N THR A 137 -13.62 0.05 0.21
CA THR A 137 -12.54 -0.06 1.21
C THR A 137 -12.95 0.51 2.56
N LEU A 138 -13.65 1.65 2.57
CA LEU A 138 -14.15 2.26 3.80
C LEU A 138 -15.18 1.39 4.51
N ASP A 139 -16.15 0.82 3.76
CA ASP A 139 -17.20 -0.03 4.32
C ASP A 139 -16.60 -1.27 5.02
N MET A 140 -15.58 -1.90 4.42
CA MET A 140 -14.82 -2.99 5.06
C MET A 140 -14.19 -2.56 6.39
N ALA A 141 -13.60 -1.36 6.42
CA ALA A 141 -12.92 -0.85 7.60
C ALA A 141 -13.90 -0.46 8.73
N ILE A 142 -15.04 0.16 8.39
CA ILE A 142 -16.10 0.52 9.34
C ILE A 142 -16.64 -0.73 10.05
N GLU A 143 -16.82 -1.83 9.33
CA GLU A 143 -17.30 -3.08 9.93
C GLU A 143 -16.23 -3.74 10.81
N LYS A 144 -14.98 -3.79 10.33
CA LYS A 144 -13.94 -4.63 10.93
C LYS A 144 -13.17 -3.98 12.07
N PHE A 145 -12.74 -2.72 11.93
CA PHE A 145 -11.82 -2.12 12.90
C PHE A 145 -12.43 -1.94 14.30
N PRO A 146 -13.68 -1.46 14.47
CA PRO A 146 -14.30 -1.37 15.78
C PRO A 146 -14.56 -2.74 16.40
N ARG A 147 -15.01 -3.72 15.60
CA ARG A 147 -15.25 -5.10 16.04
C ARG A 147 -14.00 -5.74 16.62
N ASP A 148 -12.85 -5.49 16.00
CA ASP A 148 -11.56 -6.04 16.42
C ASP A 148 -10.86 -5.17 17.48
N ASN A 149 -11.55 -4.17 18.05
CA ASN A 149 -11.05 -3.25 19.09
C ASN A 149 -9.81 -2.43 18.65
N TRP A 150 -9.83 -1.96 17.40
CA TRP A 150 -8.86 -1.05 16.80
C TRP A 150 -7.39 -1.53 16.86
N PRO A 151 -7.04 -2.64 16.20
CA PRO A 151 -5.67 -3.13 16.18
C PRO A 151 -4.71 -2.15 15.49
N GLU A 152 -3.45 -2.18 15.90
CA GLU A 152 -2.34 -1.45 15.25
C GLU A 152 -2.08 -1.95 13.83
N TYR A 153 -2.10 -3.26 13.63
CA TYR A 153 -1.88 -3.93 12.36
C TYR A 153 -2.49 -5.34 12.35
N TYR A 154 -2.57 -5.93 11.16
CA TYR A 154 -3.06 -7.28 10.90
C TYR A 154 -1.99 -8.11 10.18
N ASP A 155 -1.97 -9.41 10.48
CA ASP A 155 -1.05 -10.40 9.92
C ASP A 155 -1.76 -11.33 8.91
N GLY A 156 -0.93 -12.05 8.16
CA GLY A 156 -1.34 -13.01 7.13
C GLY A 156 -1.40 -12.36 5.75
N CYS A 157 -1.17 -13.15 4.70
CA CYS A 157 -1.10 -12.66 3.33
C CYS A 157 -2.40 -12.01 2.81
N LYS A 158 -3.52 -12.22 3.52
CA LYS A 158 -4.82 -11.60 3.27
C LYS A 158 -5.27 -10.69 4.42
N GLY A 159 -4.44 -10.44 5.43
CA GLY A 159 -4.79 -9.60 6.58
C GLY A 159 -5.93 -10.15 7.45
N THR A 160 -6.09 -11.47 7.52
CA THR A 160 -7.21 -12.11 8.24
C THR A 160 -6.97 -12.24 9.75
N LEU A 161 -5.72 -12.12 10.21
CA LEU A 161 -5.35 -12.29 11.60
C LEU A 161 -5.08 -10.94 12.23
N ILE A 162 -5.55 -10.69 13.45
CA ILE A 162 -5.05 -9.55 14.25
C ILE A 162 -3.54 -9.75 14.44
N GLY A 163 -2.76 -8.68 14.27
CA GLY A 163 -1.32 -8.75 14.32
C GLY A 163 -0.83 -9.39 15.62
N ARG A 164 0.11 -10.33 15.51
CA ARG A 164 0.57 -11.17 16.64
C ARG A 164 1.01 -10.36 17.87
N ARG A 165 1.53 -9.15 17.64
CA ARG A 165 1.97 -8.21 18.68
C ARG A 165 1.33 -6.84 18.49
N ALA A 166 0.15 -6.78 17.87
CA ALA A 166 -0.56 -5.53 17.66
C ALA A 166 -1.08 -4.97 19.00
N ASN A 167 -0.82 -3.69 19.24
CA ASN A 167 -1.55 -2.97 20.28
C ASN A 167 -3.00 -2.79 19.84
N LEU A 168 -3.93 -2.87 20.79
CA LEU A 168 -5.34 -2.55 20.56
C LEU A 168 -5.60 -1.09 20.93
N LYS A 169 -6.73 -0.54 20.47
CA LYS A 169 -7.08 0.88 20.68
C LYS A 169 -6.02 1.83 20.13
N GLN A 170 -5.37 1.44 19.04
CA GLN A 170 -4.30 2.21 18.45
C GLN A 170 -4.86 3.49 17.82
N THR A 171 -4.39 4.65 18.29
CA THR A 171 -4.95 5.96 17.95
C THR A 171 -5.00 6.20 16.45
N TRP A 172 -3.91 5.93 15.72
CA TRP A 172 -3.87 6.17 14.27
C TRP A 172 -4.82 5.27 13.47
N SER A 173 -5.26 4.14 14.02
CA SER A 173 -6.13 3.18 13.33
C SER A 173 -7.56 3.72 13.37
N ALA A 174 -7.96 4.26 14.53
CA ALA A 174 -9.22 4.96 14.68
C ALA A 174 -9.22 6.30 13.92
N SER A 175 -8.15 7.10 14.02
CA SER A 175 -8.05 8.38 13.32
C SER A 175 -8.09 8.22 11.81
N ALA A 176 -7.41 7.22 11.24
CA ALA A 176 -7.45 6.98 9.80
C ALA A 176 -8.86 6.66 9.29
N LEU A 177 -9.67 5.92 10.06
CA LEU A 177 -11.07 5.67 9.72
C LEU A 177 -11.91 6.95 9.72
N ILE A 178 -11.74 7.80 10.75
CA ILE A 178 -12.46 9.07 10.86
C ILE A 178 -12.10 9.99 9.69
N VAL A 179 -10.81 10.13 9.38
CA VAL A 179 -10.33 10.95 8.26
C VAL A 179 -10.86 10.39 6.94
N ALA A 180 -10.75 9.09 6.70
CA ALA A 180 -11.25 8.45 5.49
C ALA A 180 -12.76 8.67 5.29
N TYR A 181 -13.56 8.52 6.36
CA TYR A 181 -14.98 8.80 6.31
C TYR A 181 -15.27 10.26 5.96
N ARG A 182 -14.57 11.20 6.59
CA ARG A 182 -14.73 12.63 6.29
C ARG A 182 -14.35 12.98 4.85
N LEU A 183 -13.25 12.41 4.34
CA LEU A 183 -12.85 12.62 2.95
C LEU A 183 -13.92 12.13 1.96
N LEU A 184 -14.59 11.02 2.25
CA LEU A 184 -15.58 10.47 1.33
C LEU A 184 -16.90 11.24 1.34
N GLU A 185 -17.32 11.75 2.50
CA GLU A 185 -18.59 12.47 2.66
C GLU A 185 -18.50 13.96 2.32
N ASP A 186 -17.31 14.55 2.37
CA ASP A 186 -17.11 15.98 2.14
C ASP A 186 -16.95 16.28 0.64
N PRO A 187 -17.89 17.04 0.02
CA PRO A 187 -17.81 17.39 -1.39
C PRO A 187 -16.59 18.24 -1.74
N ASP A 188 -15.98 18.92 -0.77
CA ASP A 188 -14.79 19.77 -0.98
C ASP A 188 -13.47 19.00 -0.91
N SER A 189 -13.51 17.69 -0.64
CA SER A 189 -12.29 16.86 -0.54
C SER A 189 -11.50 16.81 -1.85
N LEU A 190 -12.17 16.74 -2.99
CA LEU A 190 -11.51 16.73 -4.30
C LEU A 190 -10.80 18.07 -4.58
N PRO A 191 -11.48 19.24 -4.45
CA PRO A 191 -10.82 20.55 -4.53
C PRO A 191 -9.59 20.71 -3.63
N ILE A 192 -9.63 20.18 -2.40
CA ILE A 192 -8.48 20.21 -1.48
C ILE A 192 -7.27 19.51 -2.11
N PHE A 193 -7.44 18.31 -2.68
CA PHE A 193 -6.32 17.57 -3.27
C PHE A 193 -5.81 18.22 -4.57
N GLU A 194 -6.68 18.86 -5.35
CA GLU A 194 -6.25 19.63 -6.53
C GLU A 194 -5.42 20.86 -6.14
N SER A 195 -5.67 21.43 -4.96
CA SER A 195 -4.93 22.61 -4.45
C SER A 195 -3.54 22.29 -3.86
N ILE A 196 -3.24 21.02 -3.54
CA ILE A 196 -1.99 20.59 -2.89
C ILE A 196 -1.09 19.80 -3.87
N ASN A 197 -1.05 20.23 -5.13
CA ASN A 197 -0.10 19.70 -6.10
C ASN A 197 1.26 20.40 -5.93
N PHE A 198 2.33 19.61 -5.82
CA PHE A 198 3.71 20.10 -5.83
C PHE A 198 4.32 20.03 -7.24
#